data_AF-A0A6C0FGX5-F1
#
_entry.id   AF-A0A6C0FGX5-F1
#
_cell.length_a   1.000
_cell.length_b   1.000
_cell.length_c   1.000
_cell.angle_alpha   90.00
_cell.angle_beta   90.00
_cell.angle_gamma   90.00
#
_symmetry.space_group_name_H-M   'P 1'
#
loop_
_entity.id
_entity.type
_entity.pdbx_description
1 polymer ?
#
loop_
_entity_poly.entity_id
_entity_poly.type
_entity_poly.pdbx_seq_one_letter_code
_entity_poly.pdbx_strand_id
1 'polypeptide(L)'
;MKPTATIDACRASHRLLLDALEPLTDDQFRAPSLLPRFSRGHVVTHIANKARAHVGIFEGAALGKVRRVHPDGYDADEAADAGAGRPAAVLRADLADSLLRLEAAWAALDDTHWDRQGIMVAGPRTMVEIIGHHLRNVEVHHVDLDIGHHPSDWPAILVENELPKRLQALPDRAGHAALLAWLIGRGPAPELHGPW
;
A
#
# COMPACT_ATOMS: atom_id res chain seq x y z
N MET A 1 5.93 -16.06 13.21
CA MET A 1 5.60 -15.27 14.44
C MET A 1 4.75 -14.06 14.02
N LYS A 2 3.79 -13.65 14.85
CA LYS A 2 2.96 -12.46 14.59
C LYS A 2 3.81 -11.18 14.42
N PRO A 3 3.65 -10.40 13.34
CA PRO A 3 4.45 -9.20 13.09
C PRO A 3 3.86 -7.99 13.83
N THR A 4 3.84 -8.01 15.16
CA THR A 4 3.16 -7.02 16.00
C THR A 4 3.58 -5.58 15.69
N ALA A 5 4.88 -5.31 15.57
CA ALA A 5 5.38 -3.96 15.27
C ALA A 5 4.87 -3.42 13.92
N THR A 6 4.78 -4.27 12.89
CA THR A 6 4.26 -3.87 11.58
C THR A 6 2.75 -3.69 11.60
N ILE A 7 2.01 -4.52 12.35
CA ILE A 7 0.56 -4.33 12.57
C ILE A 7 0.29 -2.98 13.26
N ASP A 8 1.05 -2.66 14.30
CA ASP A 8 0.86 -1.42 15.05
C ASP A 8 1.23 -0.20 14.20
N ALA A 9 2.25 -0.31 13.35
CA ALA A 9 2.56 0.70 12.34
C ALA A 9 1.39 0.89 11.35
N CYS A 10 0.83 -0.19 10.79
CA CYS A 10 -0.36 -0.09 9.93
C CYS A 10 -1.51 0.64 10.62
N ARG A 11 -1.83 0.29 11.88
CA ARG A 11 -2.89 0.95 12.66
C ARG A 11 -2.63 2.43 12.90
N ALA A 12 -1.37 2.82 13.11
CA ALA A 12 -0.99 4.23 13.20
C ALA A 12 -1.20 4.94 11.85
N SER A 13 -0.72 4.35 10.76
CA SER A 13 -0.90 4.86 9.40
C SER A 13 -2.37 4.99 9.00
N HIS A 14 -3.21 4.01 9.36
CA HIS A 14 -4.65 4.05 9.10
C HIS A 14 -5.31 5.25 9.77
N ARG A 15 -5.02 5.48 11.06
CA ARG A 15 -5.56 6.62 11.82
C ARG A 15 -5.11 7.94 11.23
N LEU A 16 -3.80 8.10 10.97
CA LEU A 16 -3.25 9.31 10.36
C LEU A 16 -3.89 9.61 9.00
N LEU A 17 -4.06 8.60 8.14
CA LEU A 17 -4.72 8.76 6.85
C LEU A 17 -6.19 9.18 7.01
N LEU A 18 -6.95 8.52 7.88
CA LEU A 18 -8.36 8.86 8.11
C LEU A 18 -8.52 10.29 8.67
N ASP A 19 -7.68 10.67 9.63
CA ASP A 19 -7.67 12.01 10.23
C ASP A 19 -7.33 13.08 9.19
N ALA A 20 -6.35 12.83 8.32
CA ALA A 20 -5.95 13.75 7.24
C ALA A 20 -7.03 13.93 6.16
N LEU A 21 -7.85 12.90 5.93
CA LEU A 21 -8.94 12.93 4.94
C LEU A 21 -10.23 13.58 5.46
N GLU A 22 -10.43 13.61 6.78
CA GLU A 22 -11.65 14.13 7.41
C GLU A 22 -12.03 15.56 6.98
N PRO A 23 -11.12 16.55 6.95
CA PRO A 23 -11.47 17.91 6.57
C PRO A 23 -11.72 18.09 5.06
N LEU A 24 -11.44 17.08 4.23
CA LEU A 24 -11.55 17.21 2.78
C LEU A 24 -13.01 17.23 2.31
N THR A 25 -13.31 18.21 1.46
CA THR A 25 -14.58 18.37 0.76
C THR A 25 -14.67 17.47 -0.48
N ASP A 26 -15.89 17.31 -1.02
CA ASP A 26 -16.10 16.60 -2.29
C ASP A 26 -15.23 17.14 -3.43
N ASP A 27 -15.06 18.46 -3.52
CA ASP A 27 -14.23 19.09 -4.56
C ASP A 27 -12.74 18.78 -4.38
N GLN A 28 -12.26 18.70 -3.14
CA GLN A 28 -10.88 18.29 -2.85
C GLN A 28 -10.65 16.81 -3.19
N PHE A 29 -11.63 15.94 -2.96
CA PHE A 29 -11.58 14.55 -3.42
C PHE A 29 -11.58 14.43 -4.95
N ARG A 30 -12.27 15.34 -5.65
CA ARG A 30 -12.26 15.42 -7.12
C ARG A 30 -10.97 16.02 -7.69
N ALA A 31 -10.22 16.78 -6.89
CA ALA A 31 -8.98 17.41 -7.35
C ALA A 31 -7.86 16.38 -7.62
N PRO A 32 -6.90 16.71 -8.52
CA PRO A 32 -5.79 15.82 -8.86
C PRO A 32 -4.96 15.38 -7.64
N SER A 33 -4.49 14.14 -7.69
CA SER A 33 -3.42 13.59 -6.84
C SER A 33 -2.05 13.82 -7.50
N LEU A 34 -0.95 13.36 -6.88
CA LEU A 34 0.37 13.33 -7.52
C LEU A 34 0.47 12.29 -8.65
N LEU A 35 -0.45 11.31 -8.67
CA LEU A 35 -0.47 10.29 -9.72
C LEU A 35 -1.14 10.84 -10.99
N PRO A 36 -0.48 10.77 -12.16
CA PRO A 36 -1.04 11.27 -13.40
C PRO A 36 -2.42 10.66 -13.68
N ARG A 37 -3.38 11.53 -14.02
CA ARG A 37 -4.80 11.22 -14.35
C ARG A 37 -5.68 10.82 -13.16
N PHE A 38 -5.14 10.59 -11.98
CA PHE A 38 -5.92 10.16 -10.82
C PHE A 38 -6.23 11.33 -9.88
N SER A 39 -7.48 11.41 -9.45
CA SER A 39 -7.89 12.30 -8.35
C SER A 39 -7.60 11.68 -6.98
N ARG A 40 -7.66 12.48 -5.92
CA ARG A 40 -7.59 11.97 -4.53
C ARG A 40 -8.64 10.89 -4.25
N GLY A 41 -9.83 11.01 -4.83
CA GLY A 41 -10.90 9.98 -4.77
C GLY A 41 -10.53 8.64 -5.41
N HIS A 42 -9.73 8.64 -6.49
CA HIS A 42 -9.21 7.42 -7.09
C HIS A 42 -8.23 6.74 -6.13
N VAL A 43 -7.29 7.51 -5.57
CA VAL A 43 -6.30 7.00 -4.62
C VAL A 43 -6.96 6.39 -3.38
N VAL A 44 -7.94 7.09 -2.77
CA VAL A 44 -8.68 6.56 -1.61
C VAL A 44 -9.49 5.32 -1.97
N THR A 45 -10.16 5.30 -3.13
CA THR A 45 -10.88 4.10 -3.60
C THR A 45 -9.93 2.92 -3.80
N HIS A 46 -8.76 3.15 -4.37
CA HIS A 46 -7.73 2.12 -4.55
C HIS A 46 -7.26 1.55 -3.20
N ILE A 47 -6.95 2.39 -2.22
CA ILE A 47 -6.55 1.92 -0.87
C ILE A 47 -7.65 1.06 -0.24
N ALA A 48 -8.91 1.49 -0.32
CA ALA A 48 -10.06 0.74 0.20
C ALA A 48 -10.22 -0.62 -0.52
N ASN A 49 -10.15 -0.64 -1.85
CA ASN A 49 -10.22 -1.85 -2.65
C ASN A 49 -9.06 -2.82 -2.32
N LYS A 50 -7.84 -2.29 -2.12
CA LYS A 50 -6.69 -3.10 -1.73
C LYS A 50 -6.83 -3.69 -0.34
N ALA A 51 -7.33 -2.92 0.63
CA ALA A 51 -7.60 -3.40 1.98
C ALA A 51 -8.64 -4.53 1.97
N ARG A 52 -9.74 -4.38 1.21
CA ARG A 52 -10.77 -5.41 1.03
C ARG A 52 -10.24 -6.68 0.38
N ALA A 53 -9.37 -6.54 -0.63
CA ALA A 53 -8.68 -7.66 -1.25
C ALA A 53 -7.79 -8.42 -0.23
N HIS A 54 -7.07 -7.69 0.62
CA HIS A 54 -6.28 -8.29 1.69
C HIS A 54 -7.14 -9.02 2.74
N VAL A 55 -8.31 -8.50 3.12
CA VAL A 55 -9.27 -9.20 4.02
C VAL A 55 -9.51 -10.62 3.50
N GLY A 56 -9.79 -10.76 2.20
CA GLY A 56 -10.01 -12.05 1.57
C GLY A 56 -8.85 -13.02 1.75
N ILE A 57 -7.60 -12.54 1.65
CA ILE A 57 -6.40 -13.36 1.87
C ILE A 57 -6.29 -13.81 3.33
N PHE A 58 -6.41 -12.89 4.29
CA PHE A 58 -6.22 -13.20 5.71
C PHE A 58 -7.32 -14.12 6.24
N GLU A 59 -8.57 -13.94 5.81
CA GLU A 59 -9.67 -14.88 6.09
C GLU A 59 -9.41 -16.26 5.48
N GLY A 60 -8.86 -16.30 4.26
CA GLY A 60 -8.42 -17.55 3.63
C GLY A 60 -7.38 -18.26 4.48
N ALA A 61 -6.35 -17.53 4.93
CA ALA A 61 -5.30 -18.05 5.78
C ALA A 61 -5.87 -18.62 7.09
N ALA A 62 -6.82 -17.96 7.75
CA ALA A 62 -7.48 -18.49 8.95
C ALA A 62 -8.22 -19.82 8.68
N LEU A 63 -8.82 -19.96 7.50
CA LEU A 63 -9.54 -21.16 7.06
C LEU A 63 -8.64 -22.25 6.44
N GLY A 64 -7.31 -22.05 6.40
CA GLY A 64 -6.38 -22.98 5.75
C GLY A 64 -6.48 -22.99 4.21
N LYS A 65 -7.04 -21.93 3.60
CA LYS A 65 -7.22 -21.78 2.16
C LYS A 65 -6.25 -20.74 1.60
N VAL A 66 -5.46 -21.13 0.60
CA VAL A 66 -4.65 -20.17 -0.17
C VAL A 66 -5.55 -19.39 -1.12
N ARG A 67 -5.52 -18.05 -1.03
CA ARG A 67 -6.31 -17.15 -1.87
C ARG A 67 -5.42 -16.14 -2.59
N ARG A 68 -5.88 -15.65 -3.74
CA ARG A 68 -5.24 -14.60 -4.53
C ARG A 68 -5.82 -13.24 -4.15
N VAL A 69 -4.97 -12.19 -4.18
CA VAL A 69 -5.37 -10.82 -3.83
C VAL A 69 -6.46 -10.28 -4.77
N HIS A 70 -6.34 -10.57 -6.06
CA HIS A 70 -7.31 -10.16 -7.06
C HIS A 70 -7.62 -11.36 -7.97
N PRO A 71 -8.83 -11.46 -8.54
CA PRO A 71 -9.12 -12.44 -9.58
C PRO A 71 -8.26 -12.17 -10.83
N ASP A 72 -8.14 -13.17 -11.69
CA ASP A 72 -7.48 -13.00 -12.99
C ASP A 72 -8.24 -11.95 -13.83
N GLY A 73 -7.50 -11.08 -14.51
CA GLY A 73 -8.07 -9.98 -15.30
C GLY A 73 -8.56 -8.77 -14.49
N TYR A 74 -8.29 -8.71 -13.18
CA TYR A 74 -8.60 -7.52 -12.38
C TYR A 74 -7.80 -6.31 -12.84
N ASP A 75 -8.50 -5.23 -13.17
CA ASP A 75 -7.93 -3.93 -13.48
C ASP A 75 -8.09 -3.00 -12.25
N ALA A 76 -6.97 -2.55 -11.70
CA ALA A 76 -6.97 -1.67 -10.53
C ALA A 76 -7.41 -0.25 -10.87
N ASP A 77 -7.12 0.22 -12.08
CA ASP A 77 -7.46 1.56 -12.55
C ASP A 77 -8.98 1.63 -12.78
N GLU A 78 -9.56 0.66 -13.50
CA GLU A 78 -11.01 0.57 -13.71
C GLU A 78 -11.78 0.47 -12.37
N ALA A 79 -11.27 -0.35 -11.44
CA ALA A 79 -11.86 -0.50 -10.11
C ALA A 79 -11.77 0.79 -9.28
N ALA A 80 -10.72 1.60 -9.46
CA ALA A 80 -10.58 2.90 -8.82
C ALA A 80 -11.55 3.93 -9.44
N ASP A 81 -11.61 4.00 -10.77
CA ASP A 81 -12.51 4.88 -11.53
C ASP A 81 -13.97 4.68 -11.12
N ALA A 82 -14.41 3.43 -10.97
CA ALA A 82 -15.78 3.07 -10.59
C ALA A 82 -16.21 3.66 -9.23
N GLY A 83 -15.27 3.93 -8.32
CA GLY A 83 -15.55 4.45 -6.99
C GLY A 83 -15.15 5.90 -6.77
N ALA A 84 -14.26 6.46 -7.59
CA ALA A 84 -13.59 7.73 -7.31
C ALA A 84 -14.51 8.96 -7.24
N GLY A 85 -15.65 8.92 -7.93
CA GLY A 85 -16.62 10.02 -7.98
C GLY A 85 -17.65 10.03 -6.84
N ARG A 86 -17.59 9.08 -5.91
CA ARG A 86 -18.51 9.02 -4.76
C ARG A 86 -18.32 10.25 -3.85
N PRO A 87 -19.36 10.67 -3.10
CA PRO A 87 -19.23 11.77 -2.13
C PRO A 87 -18.12 11.50 -1.10
N ALA A 88 -17.46 12.55 -0.61
CA ALA A 88 -16.33 12.45 0.31
C ALA A 88 -16.68 11.63 1.56
N ALA A 89 -17.87 11.85 2.13
CA ALA A 89 -18.35 11.08 3.27
C ALA A 89 -18.46 9.57 2.98
N VAL A 90 -18.85 9.19 1.75
CA VAL A 90 -18.93 7.79 1.33
C VAL A 90 -17.54 7.20 1.12
N LEU A 91 -16.61 7.95 0.53
CA LEU A 91 -15.22 7.52 0.35
C LEU A 91 -14.51 7.30 1.69
N ARG A 92 -14.68 8.24 2.64
CA ARG A 92 -14.13 8.11 4.01
C ARG A 92 -14.72 6.91 4.74
N ALA A 93 -16.04 6.74 4.70
CA ALA A 93 -16.70 5.62 5.35
C ALA A 93 -16.28 4.26 4.74
N ASP A 94 -16.16 4.18 3.41
CA ASP A 94 -15.72 2.97 2.70
C ASP A 94 -14.28 2.60 3.04
N LEU A 95 -13.39 3.60 3.10
CA LEU A 95 -12.01 3.41 3.54
C LEU A 95 -11.97 2.92 4.99
N ALA A 96 -12.67 3.60 5.91
CA ALA A 96 -12.70 3.25 7.33
C ALA A 96 -13.22 1.82 7.57
N ASP A 97 -14.32 1.42 6.91
CA ASP A 97 -14.84 0.04 6.99
C ASP A 97 -13.81 -0.97 6.47
N SER A 98 -13.19 -0.69 5.32
CA SER A 98 -12.24 -1.60 4.70
C SER A 98 -10.99 -1.81 5.56
N LEU A 99 -10.47 -0.74 6.20
CA LEU A 99 -9.34 -0.82 7.11
C LEU A 99 -9.71 -1.53 8.42
N LEU A 100 -10.88 -1.24 9.00
CA LEU A 100 -11.36 -1.89 10.22
C LEU A 100 -11.55 -3.40 10.02
N ARG A 101 -12.13 -3.81 8.89
CA ARG A 101 -12.30 -5.23 8.55
C ARG A 101 -10.96 -5.93 8.36
N LEU A 102 -9.98 -5.25 7.77
CA LEU A 102 -8.64 -5.79 7.62
C LEU A 102 -7.94 -5.99 8.98
N GLU A 103 -8.08 -5.02 9.88
CA GLU A 103 -7.56 -5.15 11.24
C GLU A 103 -8.23 -6.29 12.03
N ALA A 104 -9.54 -6.46 11.85
CA ALA A 104 -10.27 -7.60 12.42
C ALA A 104 -9.77 -8.93 11.86
N ALA A 105 -9.50 -9.01 10.55
CA ALA A 105 -8.93 -10.20 9.92
C ALA A 105 -7.52 -10.51 10.46
N TRP A 106 -6.70 -9.50 10.75
CA TRP A 106 -5.40 -9.69 11.42
C TRP A 106 -5.55 -10.21 12.86
N ALA A 107 -6.54 -9.71 13.60
CA ALA A 107 -6.81 -10.11 14.97
C ALA A 107 -7.30 -11.57 15.07
N ALA A 108 -7.98 -12.08 14.04
CA ALA A 108 -8.51 -13.44 13.99
C ALA A 108 -7.45 -14.52 13.67
N LEU A 109 -6.21 -14.14 13.33
CA LEU A 109 -5.14 -15.11 13.04
C LEU A 109 -4.41 -15.54 14.30
N ASP A 110 -4.38 -16.85 14.53
CA ASP A 110 -3.47 -17.49 15.48
C ASP A 110 -1.99 -17.39 15.05
N ASP A 111 -1.09 -17.59 16.01
CA ASP A 111 0.35 -17.47 15.80
C ASP A 111 0.91 -18.44 14.73
N THR A 112 0.23 -19.58 14.52
CA THR A 112 0.60 -20.59 13.52
C THR A 112 0.18 -20.23 12.09
N HIS A 113 -0.62 -19.16 11.92
CA HIS A 113 -1.13 -18.76 10.61
C HIS A 113 -0.23 -17.79 9.86
N TRP A 114 0.69 -17.11 10.56
CA TRP A 114 1.50 -16.03 9.99
C TRP A 114 2.46 -16.46 8.87
N ASP A 115 2.88 -17.72 8.89
CA ASP A 115 3.77 -18.29 7.87
C ASP A 115 2.99 -18.89 6.68
N ARG A 116 1.65 -18.91 6.73
CA ARG A 116 0.80 -19.35 5.61
C ARG A 116 0.91 -18.38 4.44
N GLN A 117 0.71 -18.90 3.23
CA GLN A 117 0.86 -18.13 2.00
C GLN A 117 -0.48 -17.63 1.43
N GLY A 118 -0.44 -16.43 0.87
CA GLY A 118 -1.41 -15.88 -0.06
C GLY A 118 -0.73 -15.57 -1.40
N ILE A 119 -1.51 -15.39 -2.46
CA ILE A 119 -1.00 -15.10 -3.80
C ILE A 119 -1.18 -13.61 -4.10
N MET A 120 -0.09 -12.85 -4.03
CA MET A 120 -0.04 -11.45 -4.45
C MET A 120 0.18 -11.35 -5.97
N VAL A 121 0.07 -10.14 -6.54
CA VAL A 121 0.35 -9.91 -7.97
C VAL A 121 1.75 -10.39 -8.35
N ALA A 122 2.75 -10.12 -7.48
CA ALA A 122 4.13 -10.56 -7.65
C ALA A 122 4.40 -12.02 -7.24
N GLY A 123 3.35 -12.82 -7.00
CA GLY A 123 3.44 -14.23 -6.60
C GLY A 123 3.20 -14.51 -5.12
N PRO A 124 3.53 -15.73 -4.65
CA PRO A 124 3.30 -16.16 -3.28
C PRO A 124 4.03 -15.29 -2.25
N ARG A 125 3.34 -14.93 -1.17
CA ARG A 125 3.86 -14.21 -0.01
C ARG A 125 3.24 -14.76 1.27
N THR A 126 4.02 -14.80 2.34
CA THR A 126 3.54 -15.11 3.69
C THR A 126 2.61 -14.00 4.21
N MET A 127 1.76 -14.30 5.20
CA MET A 127 0.91 -13.29 5.84
C MET A 127 1.76 -12.16 6.47
N VAL A 128 2.95 -12.47 6.98
CA VAL A 128 3.92 -11.48 7.47
C VAL A 128 4.32 -10.49 6.39
N GLU A 129 4.72 -11.00 5.22
CA GLU A 129 5.12 -10.14 4.10
C GLU A 129 3.97 -9.29 3.58
N ILE A 130 2.75 -9.85 3.55
CA ILE A 130 1.55 -9.15 3.05
C ILE A 130 1.20 -7.95 3.94
N ILE A 131 1.42 -8.02 5.26
CA ILE A 131 1.26 -6.85 6.14
C ILE A 131 2.27 -5.75 5.77
N GLY A 132 3.53 -6.10 5.51
CA GLY A 132 4.53 -5.13 5.05
C GLY A 132 4.15 -4.47 3.71
N HIS A 133 3.59 -5.25 2.79
CA HIS A 133 3.03 -4.72 1.54
C HIS A 133 1.85 -3.78 1.77
N HIS A 134 0.98 -4.07 2.74
CA HIS A 134 -0.13 -3.21 3.11
C HIS A 134 0.34 -1.88 3.70
N LEU A 135 1.30 -1.90 4.63
CA LEU A 135 1.90 -0.69 5.19
C LEU A 135 2.45 0.22 4.09
N ARG A 136 3.22 -0.36 3.16
CA ARG A 136 3.76 0.39 2.02
C ARG A 136 2.66 0.99 1.15
N ASN A 137 1.60 0.23 0.87
CA ASN A 137 0.48 0.71 0.07
C ASN A 137 -0.19 1.93 0.71
N VAL A 138 -0.43 1.91 2.02
CA VAL A 138 -1.04 3.04 2.74
C VAL A 138 -0.12 4.25 2.74
N GLU A 139 1.15 4.08 3.12
CA GLU A 139 2.10 5.18 3.30
C GLU A 139 2.52 5.85 1.99
N VAL A 140 2.74 5.08 0.93
CA VAL A 140 3.08 5.64 -0.39
C VAL A 140 1.88 6.39 -0.95
N HIS A 141 0.68 5.80 -0.88
CA HIS A 141 -0.50 6.47 -1.41
C HIS A 141 -1.00 7.63 -0.55
N HIS A 142 -0.61 7.70 0.72
CA HIS A 142 -0.83 8.89 1.53
C HIS A 142 0.01 10.08 1.03
N VAL A 143 1.24 9.84 0.56
CA VAL A 143 2.05 10.86 -0.14
C VAL A 143 1.37 11.25 -1.46
N ASP A 144 0.90 10.26 -2.22
CA ASP A 144 0.26 10.51 -3.52
C ASP A 144 -0.99 11.39 -3.41
N LEU A 145 -1.66 11.41 -2.26
CA LEU A 145 -2.83 12.27 -2.03
C LEU A 145 -2.50 13.77 -2.06
N ASP A 146 -1.24 14.19 -1.91
CA ASP A 146 -0.85 15.61 -1.88
C ASP A 146 -1.67 16.42 -0.87
N ILE A 147 -1.69 15.97 0.38
CA ILE A 147 -2.43 16.58 1.50
C ILE A 147 -1.55 16.81 2.73
N GLY A 148 -0.24 16.98 2.53
CA GLY A 148 0.72 17.31 3.60
C GLY A 148 1.40 16.12 4.27
N HIS A 149 1.26 14.89 3.73
CA HIS A 149 2.07 13.73 4.13
C HIS A 149 3.24 13.54 3.16
N HIS A 150 4.45 13.38 3.70
CA HIS A 150 5.68 13.33 2.92
C HIS A 150 6.48 12.05 3.20
N PRO A 151 7.43 11.65 2.31
CA PRO A 151 8.29 10.50 2.58
C PRO A 151 9.13 10.61 3.86
N SER A 152 9.37 11.83 4.37
CA SER A 152 10.02 12.08 5.66
C SER A 152 9.16 11.68 6.87
N ASP A 153 7.86 11.52 6.67
CA ASP A 153 6.89 11.14 7.70
C ASP A 153 6.68 9.62 7.77
N TRP A 154 7.29 8.87 6.84
CA TRP A 154 7.18 7.41 6.81
C TRP A 154 7.70 6.80 8.11
N PRO A 155 6.99 5.81 8.68
CA PRO A 155 7.44 5.15 9.89
C PRO A 155 8.76 4.42 9.62
N ALA A 156 9.69 4.48 10.57
CA ALA A 156 11.04 3.89 10.41
C ALA A 156 10.98 2.41 9.97
N ILE A 157 10.04 1.64 10.50
CA ILE A 157 9.83 0.23 10.14
C ILE A 157 9.49 0.03 8.65
N LEU A 158 8.82 0.99 8.00
CA LEU A 158 8.59 0.92 6.55
C LEU A 158 9.93 1.11 5.81
N VAL A 159 10.66 2.17 6.17
CA VAL A 159 11.92 2.54 5.52
C VAL A 159 12.96 1.43 5.67
N GLU A 160 13.15 0.95 6.89
CA GLU A 160 14.12 -0.11 7.24
C GLU A 160 13.79 -1.44 6.53
N ASN A 161 12.51 -1.74 6.31
CA ASN A 161 12.10 -2.96 5.62
C ASN A 161 12.12 -2.85 4.09
N GLU A 162 11.78 -1.69 3.52
CA GLU A 162 11.71 -1.53 2.06
C GLU A 162 13.04 -1.13 1.44
N LEU A 163 13.82 -0.25 2.08
CA LEU A 163 15.06 0.29 1.50
C LEU A 163 16.06 -0.82 1.11
N PRO A 164 16.38 -1.84 1.95
CA PRO A 164 17.29 -2.91 1.55
C PRO A 164 16.82 -3.66 0.31
N LYS A 165 15.51 -3.91 0.18
CA LYS A 165 14.92 -4.57 -0.99
C LYS A 165 15.10 -3.74 -2.26
N ARG A 166 14.96 -2.41 -2.15
CA ARG A 166 15.14 -1.48 -3.28
C ARG A 166 16.59 -1.34 -3.68
N LEU A 167 17.51 -1.33 -2.72
CA LEU A 167 18.95 -1.33 -2.99
C LEU A 167 19.38 -2.63 -3.68
N GLN A 168 18.82 -3.77 -3.28
CA GLN A 168 19.11 -5.06 -3.92
C GLN A 168 18.65 -5.09 -5.39
N ALA A 169 17.49 -4.51 -5.70
CA ALA A 169 16.93 -4.48 -7.05
C ALA A 169 17.39 -3.27 -7.89
N LEU A 170 18.15 -2.33 -7.30
CA LEU A 170 18.58 -1.10 -7.98
C LEU A 170 19.41 -1.37 -9.26
N PRO A 171 20.31 -2.36 -9.31
CA PRO A 171 21.07 -2.66 -10.54
C PRO A 171 20.19 -2.98 -11.75
N ASP A 172 18.99 -3.53 -11.54
CA ASP A 172 18.06 -3.89 -12.61
C ASP A 172 17.32 -2.66 -13.19
N ARG A 173 17.46 -1.49 -12.55
CA ARG A 173 16.70 -0.28 -12.89
C ARG A 173 17.50 0.77 -13.66
N ALA A 174 18.81 0.64 -13.75
CA ALA A 174 19.66 1.60 -14.47
C ALA A 174 20.98 0.98 -14.89
N GLY A 175 21.68 1.61 -15.84
CA GLY A 175 23.00 1.15 -16.28
C GLY A 175 24.01 1.12 -15.13
N HIS A 176 24.69 -0.01 -14.94
CA HIS A 176 25.62 -0.22 -13.82
C HIS A 176 26.71 0.85 -13.73
N ALA A 177 27.27 1.31 -14.85
CA ALA A 177 28.28 2.36 -14.86
C ALA A 177 27.73 3.71 -14.35
N ALA A 178 26.48 4.04 -14.68
CA ALA A 178 25.82 5.26 -14.22
C ALA A 178 25.50 5.18 -12.72
N LEU A 179 25.02 4.03 -12.25
CA LEU A 179 24.82 3.78 -10.81
C LEU A 179 26.12 3.90 -10.02
N LEU A 180 27.20 3.27 -10.50
CA LEU A 180 28.50 3.37 -9.84
C LEU A 180 28.99 4.82 -9.81
N ALA A 181 28.93 5.54 -10.94
CA ALA A 181 29.33 6.94 -11.01
C ALA A 181 28.55 7.81 -10.00
N TRP A 182 27.24 7.60 -9.86
CA TRP A 182 26.44 8.27 -8.84
C TRP A 182 26.91 7.94 -7.43
N LEU A 183 27.01 6.67 -7.08
CA LEU A 183 27.31 6.21 -5.72
C LEU A 183 28.70 6.64 -5.22
N ILE A 184 29.67 6.85 -6.11
CA ILE A 184 31.01 7.35 -5.75
C ILE A 184 31.18 8.86 -5.94
N GLY A 185 30.11 9.60 -6.22
CA GLY A 185 30.14 11.07 -6.38
C GLY A 185 30.92 11.53 -7.62
N ARG A 186 30.78 10.80 -8.73
CA ARG A 186 31.40 11.08 -10.04
C ARG A 186 30.38 11.28 -11.16
N GLY A 187 29.09 11.22 -10.86
CA GLY A 187 28.00 11.50 -11.78
C GLY A 187 26.68 11.79 -11.04
N PRO A 188 25.66 12.32 -11.75
CA PRO A 188 24.33 12.50 -11.20
C PRO A 188 23.64 11.15 -10.96
N ALA A 189 22.55 11.15 -10.17
CA ALA A 189 21.68 9.98 -10.08
C ALA A 189 21.11 9.64 -11.47
N PRO A 190 21.19 8.38 -11.92
CA PRO A 190 20.60 7.98 -13.19
C PRO A 190 19.08 8.01 -13.12
N GLU A 191 18.43 8.17 -14.28
CA GLU A 191 17.02 7.84 -14.40
C GLU A 191 16.80 6.35 -14.12
N LEU A 192 15.77 6.04 -13.33
CA LEU A 192 15.39 4.67 -13.02
C LEU A 192 14.30 4.21 -13.98
N HIS A 193 14.48 3.02 -14.55
CA HIS A 193 13.52 2.36 -15.42
C HIS A 193 12.74 1.27 -14.65
N GLY A 194 11.61 0.85 -15.22
CA GLY A 194 10.75 -0.20 -14.67
C GLY A 194 9.80 0.26 -13.55
N PRO A 195 8.76 -0.55 -13.26
CA PRO A 195 7.68 -0.17 -12.35
C PRO A 195 8.12 -0.05 -10.88
N TRP A 196 7.34 0.72 -10.12
CA TRP A 196 7.48 1.02 -8.70
C TRP A 196 7.13 -0.18 -7.78
#